data_AF-A0A1U7HET0-F1
#
_entry.id   AF-A0A1U7HET0-F1
#
_cell.length_a   1.000
_cell.length_b   1.000
_cell.length_c   1.000
_cell.angle_alpha   90.00
_cell.angle_beta   90.00
_cell.angle_gamma   90.00
#
_symmetry.space_group_name_H-M   'P 1'
#
loop_
_entity.id
_entity.type
_entity.pdbx_description
1 polymer ?
#
loop_
_entity_poly.entity_id
_entity_poly.type
_entity_poly.pdbx_seq_one_letter_code
_entity_poly.pdbx_strand_id
1 'polypeptide(L)'
;MLSKDTLFALSLFPYLGFLWFLTRSKQTPRLALIGFYALLVFVGVTIPAGIYAKIHYGEVLANVDCLHGSAESLLTLSNILVVLGFRQAIVDRKRAS
;
A
#
# COMPACT_ATOMS: atom_id res chain seq x y z
N MET A 1 -19.89 19.39 2.37
CA MET A 1 -19.68 17.93 2.22
C MET A 1 -18.17 17.70 2.12
N LEU A 2 -17.61 16.74 2.84
CA LEU A 2 -16.18 16.40 2.73
C LEU A 2 -15.89 15.84 1.32
N SER A 3 -14.84 16.33 0.65
CA SER A 3 -14.43 15.81 -0.65
C SER A 3 -13.74 14.45 -0.51
N LYS A 4 -13.79 13.61 -1.56
CA LYS A 4 -13.15 12.29 -1.60
C LYS A 4 -11.64 12.39 -1.34
N ASP A 5 -10.99 13.40 -1.90
CA ASP A 5 -9.56 13.64 -1.72
C ASP A 5 -9.21 14.00 -0.27
N THR A 6 -10.09 14.75 0.40
CA THR A 6 -9.94 15.12 1.80
C THR A 6 -10.12 13.90 2.71
N LEU A 7 -11.10 13.04 2.41
CA LEU A 7 -11.29 11.78 3.13
C LEU A 7 -10.10 10.83 2.96
N PHE A 8 -9.53 10.75 1.75
CA PHE A 8 -8.33 9.96 1.48
C PHE A 8 -7.12 10.50 2.27
N ALA A 9 -6.86 11.80 2.20
CA ALA A 9 -5.76 12.42 2.95
C ALA A 9 -5.93 12.24 4.47
N LEU A 10 -7.14 12.40 4.99
CA LEU A 10 -7.45 12.14 6.39
C LEU A 10 -7.23 10.68 6.77
N SER A 11 -7.52 9.73 5.88
CA SER A 11 -7.30 8.30 6.12
C SER A 11 -5.82 7.90 6.18
N LEU A 12 -4.92 8.72 5.63
CA LEU A 12 -3.47 8.46 5.69
C LEU A 12 -2.95 8.58 7.14
N PHE A 13 -3.52 9.48 7.93
CA PHE A 13 -3.11 9.67 9.33
C PHE A 13 -3.28 8.41 10.21
N PRO A 14 -4.47 7.78 10.29
CA PRO A 14 -4.62 6.53 11.03
C PRO A 14 -3.78 5.39 10.43
N TYR A 15 -3.55 5.38 9.11
CA TYR A 15 -2.67 4.39 8.48
C TYR A 15 -1.21 4.53 8.93
N LEU A 16 -0.68 5.75 9.03
CA LEU A 16 0.65 6.00 9.56
C LEU A 16 0.76 5.61 11.04
N GLY A 17 -0.29 5.86 11.83
CA GLY A 17 -0.37 5.38 13.21
C GLY A 17 -0.34 3.85 13.31
N PHE A 18 -1.08 3.16 12.45
CA PHE A 18 -1.05 1.70 12.31
C PHE A 18 0.35 1.19 11.97
N LEU A 19 1.02 1.82 10.99
CA LEU A 19 2.35 1.42 10.55
C LEU A 19 3.39 1.63 11.67
N TRP A 20 3.32 2.77 12.36
CA TRP A 20 4.14 3.04 13.54
C TRP A 20 3.93 1.99 14.64
N PHE A 21 2.68 1.61 14.91
CA PHE A 21 2.35 0.59 15.90
C PHE A 21 2.92 -0.78 15.52
N LEU A 22 2.76 -1.21 14.27
CA LEU A 22 3.33 -2.48 13.78
C LEU A 22 4.86 -2.50 13.89
N THR A 23 5.52 -1.39 13.52
CA THR A 23 6.98 -1.25 13.60
C THR A 23 7.47 -1.25 15.04
N ARG A 24 6.74 -0.60 15.96
CA ARG A 24 7.09 -0.55 17.38
C ARG A 24 6.85 -1.89 18.10
N SER A 25 5.79 -2.60 17.75
CA SER A 25 5.43 -3.87 18.37
C SER A 25 6.47 -4.97 18.12
N LYS A 26 7.17 -4.95 16.98
CA LYS A 26 8.14 -5.99 16.55
C LYS A 26 7.59 -7.42 16.48
N GLN A 27 6.30 -7.63 16.72
CA GLN A 27 5.60 -8.91 16.61
C GLN A 27 5.24 -9.25 15.16
N THR A 28 5.24 -8.24 14.27
CA THR A 28 4.87 -8.42 12.87
C THR A 28 6.03 -9.04 12.08
N PRO A 29 5.78 -10.08 11.26
CA PRO A 29 6.81 -10.63 10.39
C PRO A 29 7.36 -9.56 9.44
N ARG A 30 8.68 -9.50 9.31
CA ARG A 30 9.39 -8.47 8.52
C ARG A 30 8.88 -8.37 7.08
N LEU A 31 8.57 -9.50 6.45
CA LEU A 31 8.05 -9.53 5.08
C LEU A 31 6.66 -8.88 4.97
N ALA A 32 5.79 -9.06 5.96
CA ALA A 32 4.48 -8.41 5.96
C ALA A 32 4.61 -6.90 6.22
N LEU A 33 5.53 -6.52 7.12
CA LEU A 33 5.85 -5.12 7.37
C LEU A 33 6.36 -4.43 6.09
N ILE A 34 7.26 -5.07 5.33
CA ILE A 34 7.70 -4.57 4.01
C ILE A 34 6.50 -4.39 3.08
N GLY A 35 5.54 -5.33 3.05
CA GLY A 35 4.30 -5.19 2.28
C GLY A 35 3.49 -3.94 2.67
N PHE A 36 3.29 -3.69 3.97
CA PHE A 36 2.60 -2.47 4.42
C PHE A 36 3.36 -1.18 4.08
N TYR A 37 4.69 -1.17 4.14
CA TYR A 37 5.49 -0.03 3.68
C TYR A 37 5.45 0.13 2.16
N ALA A 38 5.41 -0.98 1.40
CA ALA A 38 5.26 -0.94 -0.06
C ALA A 38 3.92 -0.31 -0.46
N LEU A 39 2.84 -0.55 0.28
CA LEU A 39 1.56 0.14 0.09
C LEU A 39 1.68 1.65 0.30
N LEU A 40 2.46 2.10 1.29
CA LEU A 40 2.71 3.52 1.52
C LEU A 40 3.48 4.15 0.34
N VAL A 41 4.49 3.44 -0.18
CA VAL A 41 5.22 3.85 -1.38
C VAL A 41 4.30 3.92 -2.59
N PHE A 42 3.42 2.92 -2.76
CA PHE A 42 2.41 2.91 -3.82
C PHE A 42 1.52 4.16 -3.76
N VAL A 43 1.04 4.56 -2.58
CA VAL A 43 0.31 5.82 -2.41
C VAL A 43 1.17 7.02 -2.79
N GLY A 44 2.42 7.06 -2.34
CA GLY A 44 3.37 8.13 -2.67
C GLY A 44 3.66 8.28 -4.17
N VAL A 45 3.59 7.20 -4.95
CA VAL A 45 3.80 7.20 -6.41
C VAL A 45 2.50 7.48 -7.18
N THR A 46 1.36 6.94 -6.72
CA THR A 46 0.09 7.07 -7.45
C THR A 46 -0.52 8.46 -7.35
N ILE A 47 -0.27 9.22 -6.28
CA ILE A 47 -0.69 10.62 -6.17
C ILE A 47 -0.05 11.48 -7.29
N PRO A 48 1.30 11.56 -7.43
CA PRO A 48 1.92 12.33 -8.50
C PRO A 48 1.64 11.75 -9.88
N ALA A 49 1.57 10.42 -10.02
CA ALA A 49 1.17 9.79 -11.29
C ALA A 49 -0.25 10.20 -11.71
N GLY A 50 -1.19 10.29 -10.78
CA GLY A 50 -2.56 10.75 -11.05
C GLY A 50 -2.62 12.23 -11.42
N ILE A 51 -1.81 13.07 -10.77
CA ILE A 51 -1.67 14.49 -11.15
C ILE A 51 -1.09 14.60 -12.57
N TYR A 52 -0.05 13.83 -12.89
CA TYR A 52 0.58 13.82 -14.22
C TYR A 52 -0.39 13.33 -15.30
N ALA A 53 -1.15 12.26 -15.04
CA ALA A 53 -2.18 11.77 -15.94
C ALA A 53 -3.20 12.86 -16.29
N LYS A 54 -3.68 13.57 -15.26
CA LYS A 54 -4.67 14.65 -15.43
C LYS A 54 -4.11 15.85 -16.19
N ILE A 55 -2.84 16.22 -15.96
CA ILE A 55 -2.21 17.37 -16.62
C ILE A 55 -1.82 17.05 -18.06
N HIS A 56 -1.25 15.87 -18.31
CA HIS A 56 -0.64 15.54 -19.60
C HIS A 56 -1.59 14.84 -20.57
N TYR A 57 -2.43 13.94 -20.05
CA TYR A 57 -3.38 13.16 -20.86
C TYR A 57 -4.82 13.67 -20.75
N GLY A 58 -5.10 14.63 -19.85
CA GLY A 58 -6.47 15.14 -19.62
C GLY A 58 -7.41 14.13 -18.99
N GLU A 59 -6.90 12.94 -18.65
CA GLU A 59 -7.65 11.76 -18.25
C GLU A 59 -7.32 11.36 -16.82
N VAL A 60 -8.21 10.58 -16.21
CA VAL A 60 -7.97 10.00 -14.89
C VAL A 60 -6.91 8.90 -15.01
N LEU A 61 -6.09 8.71 -13.97
CA LEU A 61 -5.06 7.67 -13.88
C LEU A 61 -5.54 6.28 -14.36
N ALA A 62 -6.80 5.94 -14.08
CA ALA A 62 -7.45 4.69 -14.46
C ALA A 62 -7.67 4.52 -15.97
N ASN A 63 -7.71 5.61 -16.74
CA ASN A 63 -7.91 5.60 -18.19
C ASN A 63 -6.59 5.54 -18.97
N VAL A 64 -5.44 5.56 -18.29
CA VAL A 64 -4.12 5.41 -18.91
C VAL A 64 -3.63 3.99 -18.64
N ASP A 65 -3.89 3.06 -19.56
CA ASP A 65 -3.67 1.61 -19.36
C ASP A 65 -2.27 1.26 -18.83
N CYS A 66 -1.22 1.87 -19.39
CA CYS A 66 0.15 1.64 -18.92
C CYS A 66 0.35 2.09 -17.47
N LEU A 67 -0.23 3.21 -17.08
CA LEU A 67 -0.05 3.82 -15.77
C LEU A 67 -0.96 3.14 -14.74
N HIS A 68 -2.20 2.81 -15.13
CA HIS A 68 -3.14 2.02 -14.36
C HIS A 68 -2.61 0.61 -14.08
N GLY A 69 -2.18 -0.13 -15.11
CA GLY A 69 -1.62 -1.47 -14.94
C GLY A 69 -0.35 -1.49 -14.09
N SER A 70 0.50 -0.46 -14.20
CA SER A 70 1.66 -0.32 -13.31
C SER A 70 1.26 -0.11 -11.85
N ALA A 71 0.21 0.68 -11.59
CA ALA A 71 -0.33 0.88 -10.26
C ALA A 71 -0.92 -0.43 -9.70
N GLU A 72 -1.74 -1.13 -10.48
CA GLU A 72 -2.35 -2.39 -10.04
C GLU A 72 -1.32 -3.49 -9.77
N SER A 73 -0.26 -3.58 -10.58
CA SER A 73 0.82 -4.55 -10.36
C SER A 73 1.61 -4.28 -9.06
N LEU A 74 1.90 -3.01 -8.75
CA LEU A 74 2.52 -2.62 -7.49
C LEU A 74 1.63 -2.94 -6.28
N LEU A 75 0.33 -2.65 -6.37
CA LEU A 75 -0.62 -2.97 -5.32
C LEU A 75 -0.74 -4.49 -5.11
N THR A 76 -0.76 -5.25 -6.20
CA THR A 76 -0.76 -6.72 -6.18
C THR A 76 0.48 -7.27 -5.49
N LEU A 77 1.67 -6.78 -5.87
CA LEU A 77 2.93 -7.17 -5.26
C LEU A 77 2.96 -6.84 -3.76
N SER A 78 2.52 -5.64 -3.38
CA SER A 78 2.38 -5.23 -1.98
C SER A 78 1.52 -6.20 -1.18
N ASN A 79 0.35 -6.58 -1.70
CA ASN A 79 -0.56 -7.52 -1.03
C ASN A 79 0.03 -8.94 -0.94
N ILE A 80 0.72 -9.41 -1.98
CA ILE A 80 1.40 -10.70 -1.95
C ILE A 80 2.46 -10.73 -0.84
N LEU A 81 3.27 -9.67 -0.69
CA LEU A 81 4.26 -9.58 0.39
C LEU A 81 3.62 -9.66 1.78
N VAL A 82 2.48 -8.99 1.98
CA VAL A 82 1.70 -9.08 3.23
C VAL A 82 1.27 -10.52 3.50
N VAL A 83 0.62 -11.16 2.54
CA VAL A 83 0.11 -12.54 2.69
C VAL A 83 1.25 -13.53 2.94
N LEU A 84 2.33 -13.45 2.16
CA LEU A 84 3.50 -14.32 2.32
C LEU A 84 4.17 -14.11 3.68
N GLY A 85 4.26 -12.87 4.16
CA GLY A 85 4.85 -12.57 5.45
C GLY A 85 4.08 -13.18 6.62
N PHE A 86 2.75 -13.09 6.61
CA PHE A 86 1.93 -13.73 7.64
C PHE A 86 1.90 -15.25 7.49
N ARG A 87 1.85 -15.78 6.26
CA ARG A 87 1.95 -17.22 6.00
C ARG A 87 3.23 -17.81 6.60
N GLN A 88 4.37 -17.14 6.39
CA GLN A 88 5.65 -17.57 6.94
C GLN A 88 5.61 -17.63 8.47
N ALA A 89 5.11 -16.58 9.13
CA ALA A 89 5.01 -16.54 10.59
C ALA A 89 4.12 -17.66 11.16
N ILE A 90 3.01 -17.99 10.49
CA ILE A 90 2.12 -19.09 10.91
C ILE A 90 2.81 -20.44 10.76
N VAL A 91 3.52 -20.66 9.64
CA VAL A 91 4.25 -21.91 9.39
C VAL A 91 5.36 -22.10 10.42
N ASP A 92 6.14 -21.06 10.72
CA ASP A 92 7.20 -21.12 11.71
C ASP A 92 6.65 -21.39 13.11
N ARG A 93 5.52 -20.77 13.48
CA ARG A 93 4.85 -21.03 14.76
C ARG A 93 4.34 -22.47 14.88
N LYS A 94 3.80 -23.05 13.80
CA LYS A 94 3.36 -24.46 13.77
C LYS A 94 4.51 -25.46 13.84
N ARG A 95 5.71 -25.10 13.38
CA ARG A 95 6.91 -25.95 13.47
C ARG A 95 7.54 -25.92 14.86
N ALA A 96 7.32 -24.83 15.60
CA ALA A 96 7.84 -24.65 16.96
C ALA A 96 6.93 -25.21 18.06
N SER A 97 5.71 -25.64 17.72
CA SER A 97 4.74 -26.31 18.59
C SER A 97 4.77 -27.82 18.40
#